data_AF-A0A349Y3Z2-F1
#
_entry.id   AF-A0A349Y3Z2-F1
#
_cell.length_a   1.000
_cell.length_b   1.000
_cell.length_c   1.000
_cell.angle_alpha   90.00
_cell.angle_beta   90.00
_cell.angle_gamma   90.00
#
_symmetry.space_group_name_H-M   'P 1'
#
loop_
_entity.id
_entity.type
_entity.pdbx_description
1 polymer ?
#
loop_
_entity_poly.entity_id
_entity_poly.type
_entity_poly.pdbx_seq_one_letter_code
_entity_poly.pdbx_strand_id
1 'polypeptide(L)' 'AIGLALTLIHLISIPVTNTSVNPARSTAVALFAGSGALSQLWLFWLAPLLGGLIGGIVYKWMGAAPR' A
#
# COMPACT_ATOMS: atom_id res chain seq x y z
N ALA A 1 15.01 -8.89 -0.67
CA ALA A 1 13.66 -9.16 -1.22
C ALA A 1 12.73 -7.95 -1.13
N ILE A 2 12.56 -7.31 0.04
CA ILE A 2 11.53 -6.27 0.27
C ILE A 2 11.62 -5.08 -0.71
N GLY A 3 12.81 -4.52 -0.94
CA GLY A 3 12.98 -3.39 -1.88
C GLY A 3 12.59 -3.72 -3.32
N LEU A 4 12.99 -4.89 -3.83
CA LEU A 4 12.61 -5.35 -5.17
C LEU A 4 11.12 -5.67 -5.27
N ALA A 5 10.49 -6.15 -4.19
CA ALA A 5 9.03 -6.32 -4.15
C ALA A 5 8.31 -4.96 -4.31
N LEU A 6 8.81 -3.90 -3.66
CA LEU A 6 8.29 -2.55 -3.85
C LEU A 6 8.50 -2.06 -5.30
N THR A 7 9.66 -2.30 -5.90
CA THR A 7 9.91 -1.98 -7.31
C THR A 7 8.90 -2.68 -8.23
N LEU A 8 8.66 -3.98 -8.01
CA LEU A 8 7.68 -4.74 -8.78
C LEU A 8 6.26 -4.16 -8.65
N ILE A 9 5.83 -3.82 -7.43
CA ILE A 9 4.52 -3.21 -7.20
C ILE A 9 4.37 -1.89 -7.98
N HIS A 10 5.42 -1.08 -8.07
CA HIS A 10 5.41 0.15 -8.86
C HIS A 10 5.29 -0.12 -10.36
N LEU A 11 6.05 -1.09 -10.89
CA LEU A 11 5.99 -1.46 -12.31
C LEU A 11 4.58 -1.86 -12.76
N ILE A 12 3.77 -2.41 -11.84
CA ILE A 12 2.39 -2.84 -12.13
C ILE A 12 1.37 -1.71 -11.89
N SER A 13 1.47 -0.99 -10.78
CA SER A 13 0.33 -0.19 -10.27
C SER A 13 0.45 1.33 -10.45
N ILE A 14 1.55 1.84 -11.01
CA ILE A 14 1.69 3.27 -11.38
C ILE A 14 0.55 3.74 -12.30
N PRO A 15 0.21 3.04 -13.41
CA PRO A 15 -0.83 3.52 -14.33
C PRO A 15 -2.24 3.54 -13.73
N VAL A 16 -2.47 2.84 -12.62
CA VAL A 16 -3.80 2.69 -12.01
C VAL A 16 -4.02 3.70 -10.89
N THR A 17 -3.07 3.81 -9.96
CA THR A 17 -3.22 4.66 -8.75
C THR A 17 -2.00 5.51 -8.43
N ASN A 18 -1.03 5.58 -9.35
CA ASN A 18 0.30 6.14 -9.11
C ASN A 18 1.07 5.47 -7.95
N THR A 19 0.69 4.21 -7.64
CA THR A 19 1.21 3.35 -6.57
C THR A 19 1.27 4.01 -5.18
N SER A 20 0.27 3.71 -4.35
CA SER A 20 0.31 4.07 -2.93
C SER A 20 1.05 3.01 -2.10
N VAL A 21 0.36 1.90 -1.78
CA VAL A 21 0.75 0.84 -0.83
C VAL A 21 1.38 1.31 0.50
N ASN A 22 1.25 2.61 0.81
CA ASN A 22 1.88 3.28 1.95
C ASN A 22 1.08 4.55 2.27
N PRO A 23 0.26 4.53 3.33
CA PRO A 23 -0.57 5.67 3.72
C PRO A 23 0.23 6.95 4.03
N ALA A 24 1.42 6.82 4.62
CA ALA A 24 2.27 7.98 4.93
C ALA A 24 2.80 8.65 3.67
N ARG A 25 3.24 7.87 2.67
CA ARG A 25 3.68 8.38 1.35
C ARG A 25 2.54 9.09 0.62
N SER A 26 1.33 8.55 0.66
CA SER A 26 0.16 9.19 0.05
C SER A 26 -0.23 10.48 0.77
N THR A 27 -0.21 10.49 2.10
CA THR A 27 -0.53 11.67 2.91
C THR A 27 0.47 12.80 2.67
N ALA A 28 1.77 12.48 2.66
CA ALA A 28 2.82 13.48 2.45
C ALA A 28 2.64 14.26 1.14
N VAL A 29 2.30 13.58 0.03
CA VAL A 29 2.10 14.24 -1.26
C VAL A 29 0.73 14.92 -1.37
N ALA A 30 -0.33 14.30 -0.82
CA ALA A 30 -1.69 14.84 -0.92
C ALA A 30 -1.83 16.23 -0.28
N LEU A 31 -1.07 16.52 0.77
CA LEU A 31 -1.04 17.84 1.42
C LEU A 31 -0.54 18.97 0.51
N PHE A 32 0.28 18.66 -0.49
CA PHE A 32 0.86 19.64 -1.41
C PHE A 32 0.31 19.55 -2.85
N ALA A 33 -0.47 18.51 -3.16
CA ALA A 33 -1.00 18.25 -4.50
C ALA A 33 -2.34 18.97 -4.81
N GLY A 34 -2.85 19.78 -3.87
CA GLY A 34 -4.12 20.49 -4.01
C GLY A 34 -5.35 19.68 -3.58
N SER A 35 -6.54 20.28 -3.67
CA SER A 35 -7.78 19.77 -3.05
C SER A 35 -8.26 18.41 -3.57
N GLY A 36 -7.96 18.08 -4.84
CA GLY A 36 -8.39 16.82 -5.45
C GLY A 36 -7.76 15.56 -4.84
N ALA A 37 -6.53 15.66 -4.31
CA ALA A 37 -5.82 14.51 -3.75
C ALA A 37 -6.30 14.16 -2.33
N LEU A 38 -6.64 15.17 -1.52
CA LEU A 38 -7.10 14.96 -0.14
C LEU A 38 -8.46 14.24 -0.10
N SER A 39 -9.36 14.52 -1.04
CA SER A 39 -10.68 13.86 -1.10
C SER A 39 -10.58 12.35 -1.39
N GLN A 40 -9.50 11.89 -2.02
CA GLN A 40 -9.25 10.48 -2.32
C GLN A 40 -8.33 9.79 -1.29
N LEU A 41 -7.74 10.53 -0.35
CA LEU A 41 -6.72 10.03 0.56
C LEU A 41 -7.20 8.85 1.42
N TRP A 42 -8.49 8.81 1.77
CA TRP A 42 -9.08 7.74 2.58
C TRP A 42 -8.86 6.35 1.97
N LEU A 43 -8.91 6.23 0.63
CA LEU A 43 -8.71 4.96 -0.07
C LEU A 43 -7.27 4.45 0.11
N PHE A 44 -6.31 5.36 0.11
CA PHE A 44 -4.89 5.07 0.29
C PHE A 44 -4.49 4.81 1.75
N TRP A 45 -5.42 4.99 2.69
CA TRP A 45 -5.30 4.46 4.05
C TRP A 45 -5.95 3.08 4.15
N LEU A 46 -7.21 2.96 3.72
CA LEU A 46 -8.00 1.75 3.91
C LEU A 46 -7.41 0.56 3.15
N ALA A 47 -7.12 0.70 1.85
CA ALA A 47 -6.70 -0.41 1.02
C ALA A 47 -5.32 -0.99 1.41
N PRO A 48 -4.27 -0.19 1.67
CA PRO A 48 -2.98 -0.74 2.10
C PRO A 48 -3.03 -1.42 3.47
N LEU A 49 -3.80 -0.89 4.41
CA LEU A 49 -3.94 -1.50 5.74
C LEU A 49 -4.67 -2.84 5.68
N LEU A 50 -5.77 -2.91 4.92
CA LEU A 50 -6.48 -4.17 4.70
C LEU A 50 -5.62 -5.19 3.94
N GLY A 51 -4.91 -4.75 2.89
CA GLY A 51 -4.00 -5.61 2.14
C GLY A 51 -2.86 -6.16 3.01
N GLY A 52 -2.26 -5.32 3.85
CA GLY A 52 -1.22 -5.73 4.81
C GLY A 52 -1.75 -6.72 5.86
N LEU A 53 -2.95 -6.48 6.39
CA LEU A 53 -3.61 -7.39 7.33
C LEU A 53 -3.87 -8.76 6.69
N ILE A 54 -4.46 -8.78 5.49
CA ILE A 54 -4.74 -10.02 4.76
C ILE A 54 -3.44 -10.75 4.44
N GLY A 55 -2.42 -10.05 3.94
CA GLY A 55 -1.11 -10.64 3.66
C GLY A 55 -0.47 -11.27 4.90
N GLY A 56 -0.55 -10.60 6.05
CA GLY A 56 -0.07 -11.12 7.33
C GLY A 56 -0.85 -12.36 7.80
N ILE A 57 -2.18 -12.35 7.68
CA ILE A 57 -3.03 -13.50 8.01
C ILE A 57 -2.71 -14.69 7.09
N VAL A 58 -2.61 -14.46 5.79
CA VAL A 58 -2.29 -15.50 4.80
C VAL A 58 -0.92 -16.10 5.09
N TYR A 59 0.09 -15.25 5.36
CA TYR A 59 1.42 -15.73 5.73
C TYR A 59 1.39 -16.59 7.00
N LYS A 60 0.67 -16.15 8.04
CA LYS A 60 0.51 -16.90 9.29
C LYS A 60 -0.26 -18.21 9.11
N TRP A 61 -1.24 -18.25 8.21
CA TRP A 61 -2.04 -19.44 7.95
C TRP A 61 -1.28 -20.47 7.10
N MET A 62 -0.48 -20.00 6.13
CA MET A 62 0.35 -20.86 5.28
C MET A 62 1.64 -21.30 5.97
N GLY A 63 2.17 -20.48 6.87
CA GLY A 63 3.30 -20.84 7.73
C GLY A 63 2.81 -21.76 8.85
N ALA A 64 3.17 -23.04 8.80
CA ALA A 64 3.16 -23.89 9.98
C ALA A 64 3.80 -23.12 11.15
N ALA A 65 3.19 -23.18 12.33
CA ALA A 65 3.55 -22.43 13.54
C ALA A 65 5.07 -22.20 13.70
N PRO A 66 5.51 -21.02 14.17
CA PRO A 66 6.91 -20.84 14.49
C PRO A 66 7.32 -21.94 15.47
N ARG A 67 8.43 -22.62 15.17
CA ARG A 67 9.17 -23.33 16.21
C ARG A 67 9.75 -22.30 17.16
#